data_AF-A0A7V4PQW3-F1
#
_entry.id   AF-A0A7V4PQW3-F1
#
_cell.length_a   1.000
_cell.length_b   1.000
_cell.length_c   1.000
_cell.angle_alpha   90.00
_cell.angle_beta   90.00
_cell.angle_gamma   90.00
#
_symmetry.space_group_name_H-M   'P 1'
#
loop_
_entity.id
_entity.type
_entity.pdbx_description
1 polymer ?
#
loop_
_entity_poly.entity_id
_entity_poly.type
_entity_poly.pdbx_seq_one_letter_code
_entity_poly.pdbx_strand_id
1 'polypeptide(L)'
;GGEPQIQDYLKLFLTAVNEGKLTLDKVVRITSYNPARIFGVYPRKGVIQVGSDADLTIVDMKKEETITNETTYTRVGWTPYHGRRVRGCPIYTIVRGNVVMQDGKVAGKPGDGEFVTPVGK
;
A
#
# COMPACT_ATOMS: atom_id res chain seq x y z
N GLY A 1 10.05 6.26 19.63
CA GLY A 1 9.46 7.32 18.81
C GLY A 1 8.41 6.70 17.90
N GLY A 2 7.38 7.45 17.53
CA GLY A 2 6.40 7.02 16.54
C GLY A 2 6.50 7.92 15.32
N GLU A 3 6.66 7.33 14.14
CA GLU A 3 6.83 8.05 12.87
C GLU A 3 5.67 7.70 11.93
N PRO A 4 4.89 8.68 11.45
CA PRO A 4 3.80 8.42 10.52
C PRO A 4 4.36 8.02 9.16
N GLN A 5 4.22 6.75 8.80
CA GLN A 5 4.82 6.18 7.58
C GLN A 5 3.88 5.35 6.70
N ILE A 6 2.69 4.98 7.22
CA ILE A 6 1.77 4.03 6.57
C ILE A 6 1.29 4.53 5.20
N GLN A 7 1.10 5.84 5.02
CA GLN A 7 0.67 6.39 3.74
C GLN A 7 1.77 6.34 2.68
N ASP A 8 3.03 6.58 3.08
CA ASP A 8 4.10 6.93 2.15
C ASP A 8 5.01 5.75 1.79
N TYR A 9 5.07 4.69 2.61
CA TYR A 9 6.05 3.60 2.46
C TYR A 9 6.09 3.00 1.05
N LEU A 10 4.92 2.80 0.41
CA LEU A 10 4.85 2.19 -0.91
C LEU A 10 5.44 3.11 -1.98
N LYS A 11 5.17 4.42 -1.93
CA LYS A 11 5.78 5.41 -2.84
C LYS A 11 7.30 5.41 -2.72
N LEU A 12 7.82 5.27 -1.50
CA LEU A 12 9.26 5.18 -1.25
C LEU A 12 9.87 3.90 -1.85
N PHE A 13 9.22 2.76 -1.69
CA PHE A 13 9.68 1.51 -2.30
C PHE A 13 9.60 1.53 -3.83
N LEU A 14 8.52 2.06 -4.41
CA LEU A 14 8.39 2.19 -5.87
C LEU A 14 9.42 3.18 -6.45
N THR A 15 9.76 4.23 -5.70
CA THR A 15 10.88 5.12 -6.07
C THR A 15 12.20 4.36 -6.08
N ALA A 16 12.48 3.55 -5.06
CA ALA A 16 13.67 2.70 -5.04
C ALA A 16 13.69 1.66 -6.18
N VAL A 17 12.53 1.19 -6.64
CA VAL A 17 12.41 0.34 -7.84
C VAL A 17 12.77 1.14 -9.10
N ASN A 18 12.23 2.36 -9.26
CA ASN A 18 12.57 3.25 -10.37
C ASN A 18 14.07 3.63 -10.38
N GLU A 19 14.70 3.71 -9.21
CA GLU A 19 16.14 3.97 -9.05
C GLU A 19 17.02 2.71 -9.21
N GLY A 20 16.43 1.53 -9.48
CA GLY A 20 17.16 0.27 -9.64
C GLY A 20 17.74 -0.32 -8.35
N LYS A 21 17.35 0.20 -7.18
CA LYS A 21 17.80 -0.26 -5.85
C LYS A 21 17.00 -1.46 -5.34
N LEU A 22 15.79 -1.63 -5.82
CA LEU A 22 14.89 -2.75 -5.51
C LEU A 22 14.25 -3.29 -6.78
N THR A 23 13.80 -4.55 -6.74
CA THR A 23 12.92 -5.10 -7.77
C THR A 23 11.47 -5.01 -7.31
N LEU A 24 10.53 -4.92 -8.24
CA LEU A 24 9.10 -4.92 -7.91
C LEU A 24 8.67 -6.22 -7.21
N ASP A 25 9.21 -7.37 -7.64
CA ASP A 25 9.01 -8.66 -6.96
C ASP A 25 9.45 -8.59 -5.49
N LYS A 26 10.60 -7.98 -5.19
CA LYS A 26 11.08 -7.84 -3.81
C LYS A 26 10.13 -7.00 -2.98
N VAL A 27 9.59 -5.90 -3.54
CA VAL A 27 8.58 -5.07 -2.86
C VAL A 27 7.35 -5.91 -2.53
N VAL A 28 6.76 -6.61 -3.51
CA VAL A 28 5.60 -7.50 -3.30
C VAL A 28 5.89 -8.53 -2.21
N ARG A 29 7.07 -9.16 -2.23
CA ARG A 29 7.45 -10.15 -1.22
C ARG A 29 7.46 -9.59 0.19
N ILE A 30 8.04 -8.42 0.40
CA ILE A 30 8.22 -7.85 1.75
C ILE A 30 6.98 -7.11 2.26
N THR A 31 6.12 -6.59 1.37
CA THR A 31 4.96 -5.79 1.79
C THR A 31 3.66 -6.59 1.88
N SER A 32 3.52 -7.70 1.14
CA SER A 32 2.24 -8.44 1.08
C SER A 32 2.40 -9.95 1.17
N TYR A 33 3.19 -10.56 0.28
CA TYR A 33 3.24 -12.03 0.19
C TYR A 33 3.83 -12.72 1.43
N ASN A 34 5.01 -12.29 1.91
CA ASN A 34 5.60 -12.90 3.11
C ASN A 34 4.79 -12.61 4.38
N PRO A 35 4.33 -11.36 4.65
CA PRO A 35 3.44 -11.10 5.77
C PRO A 35 2.20 -12.00 5.76
N ALA A 36 1.53 -12.16 4.62
CA ALA A 36 0.35 -13.03 4.54
C ALA A 36 0.65 -14.48 4.94
N ARG A 37 1.82 -15.00 4.56
CA ARG A 37 2.27 -16.34 4.97
C ARG A 37 2.62 -16.43 6.45
N ILE A 38 3.36 -15.45 6.97
CA ILE A 38 3.78 -15.41 8.39
C ILE A 38 2.54 -15.36 9.31
N PHE A 39 1.53 -14.57 8.95
CA PHE A 39 0.29 -14.46 9.70
C PHE A 39 -0.72 -15.57 9.40
N GLY A 40 -0.39 -16.55 8.55
CA GLY A 40 -1.25 -17.68 8.22
C GLY A 40 -2.51 -17.29 7.43
N VAL A 41 -2.54 -16.15 6.77
CA VAL A 41 -3.69 -15.66 5.97
C VAL A 41 -3.50 -15.86 4.47
N TYR A 42 -2.40 -16.48 4.04
CA TYR A 42 -2.19 -16.97 2.68
C TYR A 42 -3.01 -18.26 2.44
N PRO A 43 -3.64 -18.48 1.27
CA PRO A 43 -3.63 -17.64 0.08
C PRO A 43 -4.71 -16.54 0.05
N ARG A 44 -5.55 -16.40 1.09
CA ARG A 44 -6.63 -15.40 1.09
C ARG A 44 -6.10 -13.97 0.87
N LYS A 45 -4.93 -13.64 1.41
CA LYS A 45 -4.23 -12.35 1.23
C LYS A 45 -2.84 -12.53 0.59
N GLY A 46 -2.32 -11.43 0.05
CA GLY A 46 -0.91 -11.32 -0.37
C GLY A 46 -0.56 -11.97 -1.71
N VAL A 47 -1.56 -12.29 -2.53
CA VAL A 47 -1.38 -12.94 -3.84
C VAL A 47 -2.55 -12.62 -4.77
N ILE A 48 -2.26 -12.54 -6.06
CA ILE A 48 -3.26 -12.38 -7.13
C ILE A 48 -3.50 -13.75 -7.75
N GLN A 49 -4.56 -14.42 -7.33
CA GLN A 49 -5.00 -15.69 -7.90
C GLN A 49 -6.51 -15.89 -7.67
N VAL A 50 -7.11 -16.81 -8.43
CA VAL A 50 -8.51 -17.18 -8.24
C VAL A 50 -8.72 -17.71 -6.82
N GLY A 51 -9.75 -17.21 -6.14
CA GLY A 51 -10.10 -17.58 -4.76
C GLY A 51 -9.46 -16.71 -3.66
N SER A 52 -8.54 -15.80 -3.99
CA SER A 52 -8.01 -14.79 -3.06
C SER A 52 -8.91 -13.56 -2.97
N ASP A 53 -8.82 -12.82 -1.86
CA ASP A 53 -9.53 -11.55 -1.73
C ASP A 53 -8.99 -10.56 -2.77
N ALA A 54 -9.89 -9.82 -3.42
CA ALA A 54 -9.56 -8.78 -4.39
C ALA A 54 -9.03 -7.50 -3.71
N ASP A 55 -7.91 -7.64 -3.00
CA ASP A 55 -7.16 -6.58 -2.36
C ASP A 55 -5.97 -6.21 -3.25
N LEU A 56 -6.14 -5.14 -4.04
CA LEU A 56 -5.22 -4.77 -5.11
C LEU A 56 -4.84 -3.31 -4.99
N THR A 57 -3.59 -3.00 -5.31
CA THR A 57 -3.12 -1.62 -5.51
C THR A 57 -2.68 -1.47 -6.95
N ILE A 58 -3.30 -0.53 -7.68
CA ILE A 58 -2.85 -0.16 -9.02
C ILE A 58 -1.86 0.97 -8.88
N VAL A 59 -0.69 0.82 -9.50
CA VAL A 59 0.41 1.78 -9.41
C VAL A 59 0.76 2.31 -10.79
N ASP A 60 0.99 3.62 -10.89
CA ASP A 60 1.62 4.22 -12.06
C ASP A 60 3.10 4.43 -11.75
N MET A 61 3.95 3.63 -12.39
CA MET A 61 5.41 3.67 -12.22
C MET A 61 6.06 4.96 -12.76
N LYS A 62 5.36 5.69 -13.64
CA LYS A 62 5.86 6.93 -14.25
C LYS A 62 5.41 8.18 -13.51
N LYS A 63 4.32 8.10 -12.74
CA LYS A 63 3.80 9.24 -11.97
C LYS A 63 4.84 9.73 -10.96
N GLU A 64 5.03 11.05 -10.94
CA GLU A 64 5.89 11.74 -9.99
C GLU A 64 5.06 12.64 -9.08
N GLU A 65 5.42 12.67 -7.81
CA GLU A 65 4.76 13.52 -6.80
C GLU A 65 5.83 14.02 -5.81
N THR A 66 5.53 15.13 -5.14
CA THR A 66 6.28 15.56 -3.95
C THR A 66 5.42 15.25 -2.73
N ILE A 67 5.96 14.51 -1.75
CA ILE A 67 5.25 14.26 -0.49
C ILE A 67 5.22 15.56 0.30
N THR A 68 4.04 15.95 0.80
CA THR A 68 3.88 17.18 1.58
C THR A 68 3.05 16.95 2.83
N ASN A 69 3.04 17.93 3.75
CA ASN A 69 2.27 17.82 4.99
C ASN A 69 0.79 18.08 4.71
N GLU A 70 0.49 18.92 3.73
CA GLU A 70 -0.85 19.36 3.33
C GLU A 70 -1.66 18.22 2.68
N THR A 71 -0.96 17.22 2.14
CA THR A 71 -1.57 16.07 1.43
C THR A 71 -1.56 14.79 2.27
N THR A 72 -1.15 14.87 3.54
CA THR A 72 -1.14 13.71 4.43
C THR A 72 -2.51 13.46 5.06
N TYR A 73 -2.95 12.21 5.08
CA TYR A 73 -4.16 11.76 5.77
C TYR A 73 -3.91 11.42 7.24
N THR A 74 -2.65 11.42 7.70
CA THR A 74 -2.38 11.10 9.10
C THR A 74 -2.96 12.16 10.02
N ARG A 75 -3.58 11.73 11.12
CA ARG A 75 -4.17 12.64 12.13
C ARG A 75 -3.17 13.60 12.75
N VAL A 76 -1.88 13.28 12.74
CA VAL A 76 -0.84 14.15 13.30
C VAL A 76 -0.50 15.34 12.38
N GLY A 77 -0.97 15.34 11.13
CA GLY A 77 -0.82 16.47 10.21
C GLY A 77 0.58 16.71 9.65
N TRP A 78 1.52 15.77 9.84
CA TRP A 78 2.87 15.86 9.28
C TRP A 78 3.40 14.49 8.84
N THR A 79 4.38 14.51 7.94
CA THR A 79 5.13 13.32 7.48
C THR A 79 6.63 13.60 7.53
N PRO A 80 7.47 12.64 7.96
CA PRO A 80 8.93 12.79 7.95
C PRO A 80 9.50 12.92 6.54
N TYR A 81 8.68 12.66 5.51
CA TYR A 81 9.09 12.70 4.12
C TYR A 81 8.67 13.99 3.40
N HIS A 82 8.24 15.03 4.12
CA HIS A 82 7.87 16.32 3.54
C HIS A 82 8.98 16.87 2.62
N GLY A 83 8.61 17.31 1.43
CA GLY A 83 9.54 17.84 0.41
C GLY A 83 10.24 16.77 -0.42
N ARG A 84 10.06 15.46 -0.13
CA ARG A 84 10.67 14.39 -0.89
C ARG A 84 9.95 14.15 -2.21
N ARG A 85 10.68 14.20 -3.32
CA ARG A 85 10.19 13.75 -4.63
C ARG A 85 10.18 12.22 -4.69
N VAL A 86 9.10 11.67 -5.22
CA VAL A 86 8.90 10.22 -5.43
C VAL A 86 8.44 9.95 -6.85
N ARG A 87 8.78 8.77 -7.36
CA ARG A 87 8.38 8.29 -8.68
C ARG A 87 7.87 6.86 -8.58
N GLY A 88 6.66 6.62 -9.08
CA GLY A 88 5.92 5.40 -8.83
C GLY A 88 4.94 5.62 -7.69
N CYS A 89 3.67 5.78 -8.04
CA CYS A 89 2.62 6.16 -7.09
C CYS A 89 1.40 5.24 -7.20
N PRO A 90 0.80 4.84 -6.07
CA PRO A 90 -0.53 4.24 -6.05
C PRO A 90 -1.57 5.20 -6.63
N ILE A 91 -2.36 4.73 -7.59
CA ILE A 91 -3.45 5.49 -8.22
C ILE A 91 -4.82 4.91 -7.88
N TYR A 92 -4.90 3.61 -7.56
CA TYR A 92 -6.10 2.99 -7.00
C TYR A 92 -5.73 2.04 -5.87
N THR A 93 -6.58 1.99 -4.85
CA THR A 93 -6.61 0.90 -3.87
C THR A 93 -7.99 0.25 -3.90
N ILE A 94 -8.00 -1.06 -4.03
CA ILE A 94 -9.18 -1.91 -4.08
C ILE A 94 -9.12 -2.83 -2.87
N VAL A 95 -10.21 -2.94 -2.11
CA VAL A 95 -10.34 -3.84 -0.96
C VAL A 95 -11.59 -4.68 -1.17
N ARG A 96 -11.43 -6.01 -1.19
CA ARG A 96 -12.51 -6.98 -1.48
C ARG A 96 -13.35 -6.58 -2.71
N GLY A 97 -12.70 -6.08 -3.76
CA GLY A 97 -13.35 -5.69 -5.01
C GLY A 97 -13.96 -4.28 -5.04
N ASN A 98 -13.90 -3.54 -3.94
CA ASN A 98 -14.41 -2.17 -3.86
C ASN A 98 -13.27 -1.16 -3.96
N VAL A 99 -13.41 -0.14 -4.81
CA VAL A 99 -12.45 0.97 -4.88
C VAL A 99 -12.58 1.83 -3.62
N VAL A 100 -11.53 1.85 -2.79
CA VAL A 100 -11.50 2.60 -1.53
C VAL A 100 -10.57 3.81 -1.58
N MET A 101 -9.74 3.92 -2.61
CA MET A 101 -8.95 5.11 -2.93
C MET A 101 -8.83 5.24 -4.45
N GLN A 102 -8.99 6.46 -4.95
CA GLN A 102 -8.74 6.82 -6.34
C GLN A 102 -7.97 8.15 -6.39
N ASP A 103 -6.86 8.17 -7.13
CA ASP A 103 -6.04 9.36 -7.38
C ASP A 103 -5.66 10.13 -6.10
N GLY A 104 -5.31 9.38 -5.05
CA GLY A 104 -4.93 9.91 -3.74
C GLY A 104 -6.12 10.33 -2.87
N LYS A 105 -7.36 10.24 -3.36
CA LYS A 105 -8.58 10.56 -2.59
C LYS A 105 -9.18 9.30 -1.99
N VAL A 106 -9.29 9.25 -0.67
CA VAL A 106 -9.94 8.15 0.04
C VAL A 106 -11.45 8.20 -0.16
N ALA A 107 -12.03 7.09 -0.61
CA ALA A 107 -13.46 6.88 -0.83
C ALA A 107 -14.06 5.79 0.09
N GLY A 108 -13.22 5.03 0.80
CA GLY A 108 -13.67 4.02 1.76
C GLY A 108 -14.36 4.63 2.98
N LYS A 109 -15.25 3.85 3.62
CA LYS A 109 -16.04 4.26 4.77
C LYS A 109 -15.58 3.53 6.04
N PRO A 110 -15.65 4.17 7.21
CA PRO A 110 -15.47 3.47 8.47
C PRO A 110 -16.42 2.27 8.58
N GLY A 111 -15.89 1.10 8.97
CA GLY A 111 -16.65 -0.15 9.06
C GLY A 111 -16.55 -1.06 7.84
N ASP A 112 -15.98 -0.60 6.73
CA ASP A 112 -15.78 -1.45 5.54
C ASP A 112 -14.75 -2.57 5.78
N GLY A 113 -13.93 -2.46 6.83
CA GLY A 113 -12.91 -3.44 7.23
C GLY A 113 -13.49 -4.66 7.96
N GLU A 114 -12.87 -5.82 7.74
CA GLU A 114 -13.25 -7.08 8.39
C GLU A 114 -12.03 -7.69 9.09
N PHE A 115 -12.27 -8.37 10.21
CA PHE A 115 -11.25 -9.17 10.86
C PHE A 115 -10.93 -10.41 10.01
N VAL A 116 -9.66 -10.63 9.71
CA VAL A 116 -9.18 -11.78 8.94
C VAL A 116 -8.52 -12.75 9.91
N THR A 117 -9.06 -13.96 10.01
CA THR A 117 -8.47 -15.04 10.78
C THR A 117 -7.45 -15.82 9.94
N PRO A 118 -6.40 -16.38 10.57
CA PRO A 118 -5.53 -17.36 9.92
C PRO A 118 -6.35 -18.54 9.36
N VAL A 119 -5.96 -19.00 8.19
CA VAL A 119 -6.54 -20.17 7.51
C VAL A 119 -5.99 -21.42 8.21
N GLY A 120 -6.84 -22.10 8.98
CA GLY A 120 -6.47 -23.31 9.73
C GLY A 120 -5.99 -23.02 11.15
N LYS A 121 -6.90 -23.20 12.11
CA LYS A 121 -6.62 -23.84 13.39
C LYS A 121 -7.49 -25.09 13.46
#